data_AF-A0A968I1Y9-F1
#
_entry.id   AF-A0A968I1Y9-F1
#
_cell.length_a   1.000
_cell.length_b   1.000
_cell.length_c   1.000
_cell.angle_alpha   90.00
_cell.angle_beta   90.00
_cell.angle_gamma   90.00
#
_symmetry.space_group_name_H-M   'P 1'
#
loop_
_entity.id
_entity.type
_entity.pdbx_description
1 polymer ?
#
loop_
_entity_poly.entity_id
_entity_poly.type
_entity_poly.pdbx_seq_one_letter_code
_entity_poly.pdbx_strand_id
1 'polypeptide(L)'
;MTDLERALETDVALSERQLMRHYGNTLEACRQAGLTMQSALIAPTVHRQTQHAVNFVLLETRERTGFELRHLAAIAEARHLLQADTRDWQTIEHANRSSPDAVWQRDGESWAVEFDAGAYAVSTLLEKVQAFEAGFDG
;
A
#
# COMPACT_ATOMS: atom_id res chain seq x y z
N MET A 1 -19.45 -6.92 6.04
CA MET A 1 -18.09 -6.53 5.68
C MET A 1 -17.36 -6.17 6.96
N THR A 2 -16.32 -6.94 7.27
CA THR A 2 -15.44 -6.75 8.44
C THR A 2 -14.52 -5.55 8.20
N ASP A 3 -13.91 -5.01 9.27
CA ASP A 3 -12.94 -3.92 9.14
C ASP A 3 -11.72 -4.33 8.32
N LEU A 4 -11.32 -5.60 8.40
CA LEU A 4 -10.24 -6.16 7.57
C LEU A 4 -10.62 -6.21 6.09
N GLU A 5 -11.83 -6.64 5.74
CA GLU A 5 -12.28 -6.65 4.34
C GLU A 5 -12.29 -5.23 3.77
N ARG A 6 -12.83 -4.25 4.52
CA ARG A 6 -12.80 -2.83 4.10
C ARG A 6 -11.37 -2.32 3.92
N ALA A 7 -10.46 -2.71 4.82
CA ALA A 7 -9.06 -2.35 4.69
C ALA A 7 -8.44 -2.97 3.44
N LEU A 8 -8.72 -4.23 3.12
CA LEU A 8 -8.21 -4.87 1.91
C LEU A 8 -8.82 -4.31 0.62
N GLU A 9 -10.05 -3.80 0.65
CA GLU A 9 -10.63 -3.05 -0.47
C GLU A 9 -9.86 -1.74 -0.73
N THR A 10 -9.43 -1.06 0.33
CA THR A 10 -8.72 0.22 0.25
C THR A 10 -7.21 0.06 0.00
N ASP A 11 -6.56 -0.88 0.68
CA ASP A 11 -5.11 -1.05 0.71
C ASP A 11 -4.60 -2.12 -0.26
N VAL A 12 -5.52 -2.94 -0.80
CA VAL A 12 -5.29 -4.00 -1.79
C VAL A 12 -4.48 -5.20 -1.28
N ALA A 13 -3.42 -4.97 -0.50
CA ALA A 13 -2.57 -6.00 0.07
C ALA A 13 -2.06 -5.62 1.47
N LEU A 14 -2.20 -6.54 2.43
CA LEU A 14 -1.64 -6.40 3.77
C LEU A 14 -0.67 -7.54 4.06
N SER A 15 0.49 -7.23 4.64
CA SER A 15 1.42 -8.26 5.10
C SER A 15 0.91 -8.95 6.37
N GLU A 16 1.34 -10.19 6.62
CA GLU A 16 1.01 -10.96 7.83
C GLU A 16 1.23 -10.17 9.12
N ARG A 17 2.31 -9.39 9.18
CA ARG A 17 2.60 -8.56 10.36
C ARG A 17 1.61 -7.42 10.55
N GLN A 18 1.10 -6.84 9.46
CA GLN A 18 0.11 -5.77 9.52
C GLN A 18 -1.26 -6.31 9.93
N LEU A 19 -1.64 -7.49 9.44
CA LEU A 19 -2.87 -8.18 9.85
C LEU A 19 -2.88 -8.38 11.38
N MET A 20 -1.79 -8.91 11.91
CA MET A 20 -1.65 -9.12 13.35
C MET A 20 -1.67 -7.80 14.13
N ARG A 21 -0.88 -6.82 13.68
CA ARG A 21 -0.69 -5.54 14.39
C ARG A 21 -1.95 -4.70 14.44
N HIS A 22 -2.66 -4.58 13.33
CA HIS A 22 -3.75 -3.61 13.17
C HIS A 22 -5.14 -4.23 13.28
N TYR A 23 -5.28 -5.54 13.02
CA TYR A 23 -6.57 -6.23 13.00
C TYR A 23 -6.66 -7.42 13.97
N GLY A 24 -5.53 -7.84 14.57
CA GLY A 24 -5.48 -9.02 15.44
C GLY A 24 -5.73 -10.34 14.69
N ASN A 25 -5.66 -10.33 13.37
CA ASN A 25 -5.91 -11.51 12.52
C ASN A 25 -4.64 -12.32 12.30
N THR A 26 -4.80 -13.64 12.27
CA THR A 26 -3.77 -14.59 11.82
C THR A 26 -3.98 -14.94 10.35
N LEU A 27 -2.94 -15.44 9.69
CA LEU A 27 -3.08 -16.00 8.33
C LEU A 27 -4.08 -17.16 8.28
N GLU A 28 -4.12 -17.99 9.33
CA GLU A 28 -5.07 -19.11 9.40
C GLU A 28 -6.52 -18.62 9.45
N ALA A 29 -6.80 -17.58 10.24
CA ALA A 29 -8.13 -16.98 10.28
C ALA A 29 -8.51 -16.38 8.91
N CYS A 30 -7.57 -15.72 8.23
CA CYS A 30 -7.79 -15.17 6.88
C CYS A 30 -8.07 -16.28 5.85
N ARG A 31 -7.34 -17.39 5.94
CA ARG A 31 -7.55 -18.58 5.09
C ARG A 31 -8.93 -19.18 5.30
N GLN A 32 -9.36 -19.33 6.55
CA GLN A 32 -10.68 -19.85 6.89
C GLN A 32 -11.81 -18.93 6.41
N ALA A 33 -11.55 -17.62 6.35
CA ALA A 33 -12.45 -16.63 5.76
C ALA A 33 -12.44 -16.61 4.22
N GLY A 34 -11.62 -17.45 3.57
CA GLY A 34 -11.54 -17.55 2.11
C GLY A 34 -10.75 -16.43 1.44
N LEU A 35 -9.93 -15.68 2.19
CA LEU A 35 -9.08 -14.63 1.63
C LEU A 35 -7.89 -15.22 0.87
N THR A 36 -7.44 -14.52 -0.17
CA THR A 36 -6.28 -14.94 -0.96
C THR A 36 -5.01 -14.69 -0.18
N MET A 37 -4.09 -15.64 -0.22
CA MET A 37 -2.76 -15.54 0.37
C MET A 37 -1.69 -15.68 -0.70
N GLN A 38 -0.72 -14.76 -0.69
CA GLN A 38 0.42 -14.82 -1.58
C GLN A 38 1.72 -14.65 -0.80
N SER A 39 2.73 -15.48 -1.07
CA SER A 39 4.05 -15.38 -0.44
C SER A 39 5.06 -14.80 -1.42
N ALA A 40 5.86 -13.83 -0.98
CA ALA A 40 6.92 -13.24 -1.79
C ALA A 40 8.23 -13.08 -1.02
N LEU A 41 9.35 -13.15 -1.74
CA LEU A 41 10.67 -12.84 -1.21
C LEU A 41 10.93 -11.35 -1.32
N ILE A 42 11.04 -10.68 -0.16
CA ILE A 42 11.15 -9.23 -0.07
C ILE A 42 12.55 -8.84 0.40
N ALA A 43 13.22 -7.99 -0.38
CA ALA A 43 14.43 -7.31 0.06
C ALA A 43 14.07 -6.05 0.89
N PRO A 44 14.70 -5.83 2.06
CA PRO A 44 14.41 -4.67 2.91
C PRO A 44 14.60 -3.32 2.20
N THR A 45 15.61 -3.24 1.34
CA THR A 45 15.89 -2.08 0.48
C THR A 45 16.44 -2.57 -0.86
N VAL A 46 16.41 -1.71 -1.89
CA VAL A 46 16.96 -2.03 -3.21
C VAL A 46 18.45 -2.39 -3.20
N HIS A 47 19.18 -2.00 -2.15
CA HIS A 47 20.62 -2.23 -2.01
C HIS A 47 20.99 -3.44 -1.14
N ARG A 48 20.02 -4.16 -0.56
CA ARG A 48 20.29 -5.36 0.26
C ARG A 48 19.92 -6.65 -0.49
N GLN A 49 20.85 -7.59 -0.52
CA GLN A 49 20.66 -8.89 -1.17
C GLN A 49 19.91 -9.92 -0.32
N THR A 50 19.83 -9.73 1.01
CA THR A 50 19.09 -10.64 1.88
C THR A 50 17.60 -10.44 1.66
N GLN A 51 16.93 -11.48 1.18
CA GLN A 51 15.48 -11.50 1.00
C GLN A 51 14.81 -12.28 2.13
N HIS A 52 13.62 -11.86 2.52
CA HIS A 52 12.81 -12.52 3.53
C HIS A 52 11.49 -12.98 2.91
N ALA A 53 11.08 -14.21 3.17
CA ALA A 53 9.74 -14.66 2.81
C ALA A 53 8.72 -13.91 3.67
N VAL A 54 7.77 -13.26 3.01
CA VAL A 54 6.66 -12.53 3.65
C VAL A 54 5.37 -13.01 3.02
N ASN A 55 4.38 -13.29 3.86
CA ASN A 55 3.03 -13.61 3.43
C ASN A 55 2.19 -12.34 3.38
N PHE A 56 1.36 -12.25 2.34
CA PHE A 56 0.43 -11.17 2.11
C PHE A 56 -0.98 -11.74 1.98
N VAL A 57 -1.97 -10.96 2.38
CA VAL A 57 -3.38 -11.25 2.22
C VAL A 57 -4.00 -10.21 1.30
N LEU A 58 -4.83 -10.69 0.37
CA LEU A 58 -5.48 -9.92 -0.69
C LEU A 58 -6.93 -10.38 -0.86
N LEU A 59 -7.78 -9.55 -1.45
CA LEU A 59 -9.13 -9.95 -1.87
C LEU A 59 -9.13 -10.67 -3.21
N GLU A 60 -8.34 -10.21 -4.16
CA GLU A 60 -8.27 -10.77 -5.51
C GLU A 60 -7.26 -11.92 -5.62
N THR A 61 -7.45 -12.76 -6.64
CA THR A 61 -6.60 -13.94 -6.93
C THR A 61 -5.50 -13.66 -7.95
N ARG A 62 -5.34 -12.41 -8.39
CA ARG A 62 -4.30 -12.04 -9.36
C ARG A 62 -2.94 -12.13 -8.67
N GLU A 63 -2.03 -12.90 -9.27
CA GLU A 63 -0.63 -12.93 -8.82
C GLU A 63 0.01 -11.54 -8.99
N ARG A 64 0.65 -11.06 -7.92
CA ARG A 64 1.41 -9.81 -7.91
C ARG A 64 2.90 -10.08 -7.71
N THR A 65 3.75 -9.23 -8.24
CA THR A 65 5.20 -9.35 -7.98
C THR A 65 5.51 -9.03 -6.52
N GLY A 66 6.62 -9.55 -5.99
CA GLY A 66 7.08 -9.19 -4.64
C GLY A 66 7.33 -7.68 -4.47
N PHE A 67 7.70 -6.99 -5.56
CA PHE A 67 7.81 -5.54 -5.57
C PHE A 67 6.45 -4.86 -5.35
N GLU A 68 5.44 -5.23 -6.14
CA GLU A 68 4.07 -4.70 -6.00
C GLU A 68 3.52 -4.96 -4.59
N LEU A 69 3.67 -6.19 -4.07
CA LEU A 69 3.19 -6.56 -2.74
C LEU A 69 3.86 -5.74 -1.63
N ARG A 70 5.19 -5.55 -1.70
CA ARG A 70 5.92 -4.69 -0.76
C ARG A 70 5.43 -3.26 -0.83
N HIS A 71 5.24 -2.74 -2.05
CA HIS A 71 4.81 -1.35 -2.28
C HIS A 71 3.43 -1.10 -1.68
N LEU A 72 2.45 -1.94 -2.01
CA LEU A 72 1.07 -1.86 -1.49
C LEU A 72 1.02 -1.99 0.02
N ALA A 73 1.73 -2.96 0.59
CA ALA A 73 1.80 -3.12 2.05
C ALA A 73 2.42 -1.90 2.73
N ALA A 74 3.39 -1.24 2.10
CA ALA A 74 3.99 -0.04 2.67
C ALA A 74 3.06 1.19 2.60
N ILE A 75 2.32 1.35 1.50
CA ILE A 75 1.26 2.36 1.37
C ILE A 75 0.19 2.14 2.46
N ALA A 76 -0.22 0.89 2.67
CA ALA A 76 -1.16 0.53 3.74
C ALA A 76 -0.63 0.90 5.13
N GLU A 77 0.67 0.70 5.37
CA GLU A 77 1.29 1.12 6.63
C GLU A 77 1.29 2.65 6.77
N ALA A 78 1.51 3.39 5.68
CA ALA A 78 1.43 4.85 5.69
C ALA A 78 0.03 5.34 6.09
N ARG A 79 -1.04 4.71 5.58
CA ARG A 79 -2.42 4.99 6.00
C ARG A 79 -2.59 4.84 7.50
N HIS A 80 -2.10 3.74 8.06
CA HIS A 80 -2.16 3.49 9.51
C HIS A 80 -1.34 4.48 10.32
N LEU A 81 -0.13 4.84 9.87
CA LEU A 81 0.74 5.83 10.54
C LEU A 81 0.13 7.22 10.54
N LEU A 82 -0.53 7.60 9.45
CA LEU A 82 -1.26 8.87 9.32
C LEU A 82 -2.62 8.85 10.01
N GLN A 83 -3.04 7.69 10.55
CA GLN A 83 -4.35 7.46 11.14
C GLN A 83 -5.50 7.81 10.18
N ALA A 84 -5.27 7.60 8.88
CA ALA A 84 -6.25 7.88 7.84
C ALA A 84 -7.33 6.78 7.82
N ASP A 85 -8.60 7.22 7.83
CA ASP A 85 -9.76 6.35 7.65
C ASP A 85 -9.78 5.82 6.20
N THR A 86 -10.29 4.61 6.01
CA THR A 86 -10.39 3.99 4.68
C THR A 86 -11.34 4.74 3.75
N ARG A 87 -12.28 5.53 4.27
CA ARG A 87 -13.17 6.39 3.48
C ARG A 87 -12.48 7.63 2.92
N ASP A 88 -11.41 8.06 3.57
CA ASP A 88 -10.65 9.25 3.23
C ASP A 88 -9.36 8.91 2.47
N TRP A 89 -9.10 7.61 2.25
CA TRP A 89 -7.88 7.11 1.63
C TRP A 89 -8.16 6.37 0.32
N GLN A 90 -7.34 6.64 -0.68
CA GLN A 90 -7.39 5.95 -1.97
C GLN A 90 -5.99 5.48 -2.38
N THR A 91 -5.79 4.17 -2.47
CA THR A 91 -4.58 3.58 -3.06
C THR A 91 -4.65 3.62 -4.59
N ILE A 92 -3.58 4.02 -5.26
CA ILE A 92 -3.52 4.13 -6.72
C ILE A 92 -2.66 2.99 -7.29
N GLU A 93 -3.31 1.95 -7.79
CA GLU A 93 -2.62 0.73 -8.26
C GLU A 93 -2.02 0.84 -9.67
N HIS A 94 -2.56 1.73 -10.50
CA HIS A 94 -2.21 1.90 -11.91
C HIS A 94 -1.72 3.32 -12.20
N ALA A 95 -0.86 3.81 -11.31
CA ALA A 95 -0.19 5.08 -11.46
C ALA A 95 0.70 5.11 -12.71
N ASN A 96 0.49 6.08 -13.59
CA ASN A 96 1.58 6.52 -14.47
C ASN A 96 2.71 7.09 -13.60
N ARG A 97 3.92 7.29 -14.15
CA ARG A 97 5.10 7.78 -13.37
C ARG A 97 4.83 9.02 -12.51
N SER A 98 3.83 9.80 -12.89
CA SER A 98 3.45 11.08 -12.33
C SER A 98 2.27 11.01 -11.34
N SER A 99 1.59 9.86 -11.20
CA SER A 99 0.51 9.71 -10.22
C SER A 99 1.09 9.37 -8.86
N PRO A 100 0.46 9.84 -7.77
CA PRO A 100 0.85 9.47 -6.42
C PRO A 100 0.55 8.01 -6.14
N ASP A 101 1.23 7.44 -5.15
CA ASP A 101 0.99 6.06 -4.69
C ASP A 101 -0.35 5.93 -3.97
N ALA A 102 -0.75 6.97 -3.23
CA ALA A 102 -2.07 7.11 -2.65
C ALA A 102 -2.48 8.58 -2.52
N VAL A 103 -3.78 8.81 -2.32
CA VAL A 103 -4.36 10.12 -2.01
C VAL A 103 -5.08 10.04 -0.68
N TRP A 104 -4.84 11.02 0.19
CA TRP A 104 -5.53 11.18 1.46
C TRP A 104 -6.33 12.49 1.45
N GLN A 105 -7.65 12.38 1.61
CA GLN A 105 -8.55 13.52 1.77
C GLN A 105 -8.65 13.89 3.25
N ARG A 106 -8.34 15.13 3.60
CA ARG A 106 -8.44 15.60 4.98
C ARG A 106 -8.76 17.08 5.03
N ASP A 107 -9.75 17.45 5.84
CA ASP A 107 -10.11 18.85 6.13
C ASP A 107 -10.41 19.68 4.85
N GLY A 108 -10.91 19.01 3.80
CA GLY A 108 -11.20 19.64 2.50
C GLY A 108 -10.01 19.71 1.53
N GLU A 109 -8.85 19.19 1.93
CA GLU A 109 -7.62 19.18 1.14
C GLU A 109 -7.25 17.76 0.70
N SER A 110 -6.60 17.66 -0.47
CA SER A 110 -6.05 16.42 -1.01
C SER A 110 -4.55 16.35 -0.77
N TRP A 111 -4.09 15.28 -0.12
CA TRP A 111 -2.68 15.03 0.17
C TRP A 111 -2.17 13.88 -0.67
N ALA A 112 -1.15 14.13 -1.49
CA ALA A 112 -0.40 13.08 -2.18
C ALA A 112 0.45 12.30 -1.18
N VAL A 113 0.36 10.97 -1.22
CA VAL A 113 1.22 10.09 -0.44
C VAL A 113 2.11 9.29 -1.38
N GLU A 114 3.39 9.25 -1.04
CA GLU A 114 4.44 8.58 -1.80
C GLU A 114 5.20 7.64 -0.87
N PHE A 115 5.45 6.43 -1.34
CA PHE A 115 6.32 5.47 -0.69
C PHE A 115 7.49 5.13 -1.61
N ASP A 116 8.72 5.24 -1.08
CA ASP A 116 9.91 4.72 -1.74
C ASP A 116 10.74 3.88 -0.78
N ALA A 117 11.18 2.72 -1.26
CA ALA A 117 12.16 1.87 -0.60
C ALA A 117 13.54 1.87 -1.31
N GLY A 118 13.74 2.85 -2.20
CA GLY A 118 14.96 3.12 -2.94
C GLY A 118 15.49 4.54 -2.72
N ALA A 119 16.24 5.03 -3.72
CA ALA A 119 16.78 6.39 -3.74
C ALA A 119 16.19 7.11 -4.94
N TYR A 120 15.07 7.81 -4.76
CA TYR A 120 14.60 8.75 -5.77
C TYR A 120 15.66 9.81 -6.07
N ALA A 121 15.87 10.09 -7.36
CA ALA A 121 16.44 11.36 -7.75
C ALA A 121 15.41 12.46 -7.45
N VAL A 122 15.84 13.58 -6.86
CA VAL A 122 14.98 14.73 -6.51
C VAL A 122 14.12 15.19 -7.69
N SER A 123 14.63 15.06 -8.93
CA SER A 123 13.90 15.36 -10.16
C SER A 123 12.60 14.57 -10.31
N THR A 124 12.57 13.30 -9.93
CA THR A 124 11.36 12.47 -10.04
C THR A 124 10.31 12.86 -8.99
N LEU A 125 10.73 13.33 -7.82
CA LEU A 125 9.83 13.84 -6.79
C LEU A 125 9.20 15.17 -7.24
N LEU A 126 9.98 16.05 -7.89
CA LEU A 126 9.48 17.30 -8.47
C LEU A 126 8.48 17.08 -9.62
N GLU A 127 8.74 16.10 -10.50
CA GLU A 127 7.79 15.73 -11.57
C GLU A 127 6.45 15.25 -11.00
N LYS A 128 6.47 14.49 -9.90
CA LYS A 128 5.26 14.02 -9.21
C LYS A 128 4.48 15.15 -8.55
N VAL A 129 5.17 16.07 -7.88
CA VAL A 129 4.54 17.27 -7.27
C VAL A 129 3.82 18.10 -8.34
N GLN A 130 4.48 18.40 -9.46
CA GLN A 130 3.89 19.21 -10.53
C GLN A 130 2.65 18.56 -11.16
N ALA A 131 2.68 17.23 -11.33
CA ALA A 131 1.55 16.50 -11.88
C ALA A 131 0.36 16.42 -10.91
N PHE A 132 0.63 16.32 -9.61
CA PHE A 132 -0.42 16.33 -8.59
C PHE A 132 -1.09 17.71 -8.51
N GLU A 133 -0.31 18.80 -8.44
CA GLU A 133 -0.84 20.17 -8.45
C GLU A 133 -1.75 20.41 -9.67
N ALA A 134 -1.32 20.02 -10.87
CA ALA A 134 -2.10 20.21 -12.09
C ALA A 134 -3.44 19.42 -12.14
N GLY A 135 -3.57 18.35 -11.35
CA GLY A 135 -4.77 17.51 -11.31
C GLY A 135 -5.74 17.84 -10.16
N PHE A 136 -5.27 18.56 -9.15
CA PHE A 136 -6.01 18.79 -7.89
C PHE A 136 -6.13 20.27 -7.49
N ASP A 137 -5.36 21.20 -8.09
CA ASP A 137 -5.66 22.64 -8.00
C ASP A 137 -6.74 23.02 -9.02
N GLY A 138 -7.95 23.24 -8.51
CA GLY A 138 -9.12 23.79 -9.20
C GLY A 138 -10.03 24.55 -8.25
#